data_AF-A0A537WGG9-F1
#
_entry.id   AF-A0A537WGG9-F1
#
_cell.length_a   1.000
_cell.length_b   1.000
_cell.length_c   1.000
_cell.angle_alpha   90.00
_cell.angle_beta   90.00
_cell.angle_gamma   90.00
#
_symmetry.space_group_name_H-M   'P 1'
#
loop_
_entity.id
_entity.type
_entity.pdbx_description
1 polymer ?
#
loop_
_entity_poly.entity_id
_entity_poly.type
_entity_poly.pdbx_seq_one_letter_code
_entity_poly.pdbx_strand_id
1 'polypeptide(L)'
;MTAASARLAAAGPKPVVRLHPGLLVLYRKKIEHLTAALNEPGTAAEAGEIIRSLIDRIVLTPSEGLLKAGVFGDLATIVDLPPGNWTAQSWKILL
;
A
#
# COMPACT_ATOMS: atom_id res chain seq x y z
N MET A 1 -4.54 7.50 37.05
CA MET A 1 -4.36 6.35 36.14
C MET A 1 -5.73 5.89 35.69
N THR A 2 -6.12 6.35 34.51
CA THR A 2 -7.51 6.60 34.08
C THR A 2 -8.12 5.38 33.40
N ALA A 3 -9.44 5.22 33.51
CA ALA A 3 -10.27 4.06 33.12
C ALA A 3 -10.13 3.50 31.68
N ALA A 4 -9.34 4.12 30.82
CA ALA A 4 -9.07 3.68 29.45
C ALA A 4 -8.26 2.37 29.39
N SER A 5 -7.29 2.14 30.28
CA SER A 5 -6.52 0.87 30.31
C SER A 5 -7.38 -0.33 30.74
N ALA A 6 -8.40 -0.12 31.57
CA ALA A 6 -9.26 -1.20 32.06
C ALA A 6 -10.18 -1.77 30.96
N ARG A 7 -10.62 -0.94 30.01
CA ARG A 7 -11.46 -1.38 28.88
C ARG A 7 -10.70 -2.23 27.86
N LEU A 8 -9.40 -2.01 27.69
CA LEU A 8 -8.59 -2.79 26.75
C LEU A 8 -8.29 -4.21 27.27
N ALA A 9 -8.14 -4.36 28.59
CA ALA A 9 -7.88 -5.66 29.24
C ALA A 9 -9.10 -6.60 29.24
N ALA A 10 -10.31 -6.06 29.09
CA ALA A 10 -11.57 -6.84 29.05
C ALA A 10 -11.94 -7.33 27.64
N ALA A 11 -11.15 -7.00 26.61
CA ALA A 11 -11.34 -7.55 25.27
C ALA A 11 -10.93 -9.02 25.29
N GLY A 12 -11.92 -9.92 25.24
CA GLY A 12 -11.71 -11.36 25.10
C GLY A 12 -10.84 -11.72 23.89
N PRO A 13 -10.48 -13.01 23.72
CA PRO A 13 -9.58 -13.43 22.64
C PRO A 13 -10.05 -12.87 21.29
N LYS A 14 -9.16 -12.13 20.61
CA LYS A 14 -9.45 -11.54 19.30
C LYS A 14 -10.03 -12.63 18.40
N PRO A 15 -11.17 -12.37 17.71
CA PRO A 15 -11.74 -13.36 16.80
C PRO A 15 -10.65 -13.83 15.84
N VAL A 16 -10.44 -15.15 15.76
CA VAL A 16 -9.54 -15.70 14.75
C VAL A 16 -10.11 -15.31 13.39
N VAL A 17 -9.42 -14.41 12.71
CA VAL A 17 -9.78 -13.97 11.36
C VAL A 17 -9.59 -15.18 10.45
N ARG A 18 -10.68 -15.91 10.21
CA ARG A 18 -10.69 -16.97 9.19
C ARG A 18 -10.71 -16.27 7.84
N LEU A 19 -9.56 -16.26 7.16
CA LEU A 19 -9.47 -15.81 5.78
C LEU A 19 -10.29 -16.78 4.92
N HIS A 20 -11.49 -16.37 4.54
CA HIS A 20 -12.28 -17.13 3.57
C HIS A 20 -11.53 -17.15 2.23
N PRO A 21 -11.35 -18.29 1.56
CA PRO A 21 -10.61 -18.36 0.29
C PRO A 21 -11.10 -17.35 -0.77
N GLY A 22 -12.40 -17.06 -0.80
CA GLY A 22 -12.98 -16.05 -1.69
C GLY A 22 -12.66 -14.58 -1.34
N LEU A 23 -12.13 -14.30 -0.15
CA LEU A 23 -11.78 -12.93 0.27
C LEU A 23 -10.60 -12.39 -0.54
N LEU A 24 -9.60 -13.24 -0.82
CA LEU A 24 -8.47 -12.87 -1.67
C LEU A 24 -8.94 -12.54 -3.09
N VAL A 25 -9.84 -13.34 -3.64
CA VAL A 25 -10.41 -13.12 -4.98
C VAL A 25 -11.18 -11.80 -5.04
N LEU A 26 -11.99 -11.50 -4.01
CA LEU A 26 -12.74 -10.25 -3.93
C LEU A 26 -11.81 -9.04 -3.82
N TYR A 27 -10.78 -9.11 -2.97
CA TYR A 27 -9.81 -8.02 -2.83
C TYR A 27 -9.03 -7.78 -4.12
N ARG A 28 -8.59 -8.85 -4.80
CA ARG A 28 -7.95 -8.75 -6.11
C ARG A 28 -8.83 -8.00 -7.11
N LYS A 29 -10.11 -8.38 -7.23
CA LYS A 29 -11.07 -7.71 -8.12
C LYS A 29 -11.25 -6.23 -7.80
N LYS A 30 -11.27 -5.87 -6.50
CA LYS A 30 -11.36 -4.47 -6.07
C LYS A 30 -10.14 -3.66 -6.49
N ILE A 31 -8.94 -4.23 -6.35
CA ILE A 31 -7.70 -3.60 -6.80
C ILE A 31 -7.69 -3.44 -8.32
N GLU A 32 -8.05 -4.48 -9.07
CA GLU A 32 -8.14 -4.44 -10.54
C GLU A 32 -9.10 -3.33 -11.02
N HIS A 33 -10.28 -3.23 -10.40
CA HIS A 33 -11.24 -2.16 -10.71
C HIS A 33 -10.71 -0.76 -10.37
N LEU A 34 -10.05 -0.61 -9.23
CA LEU A 34 -9.45 0.66 -8.83
C LEU A 34 -8.35 1.08 -9.81
N THR A 35 -7.47 0.14 -10.19
CA THR A 35 -6.42 0.37 -11.18
C THR A 35 -7.00 0.75 -12.53
N ALA A 36 -8.07 0.09 -12.99
CA ALA A 36 -8.73 0.45 -14.24
C ALA A 36 -9.30 1.88 -14.18
N ALA A 37 -10.02 2.23 -13.12
CA ALA A 37 -10.62 3.56 -12.94
C ALA A 37 -9.58 4.68 -12.88
N LEU A 38 -8.41 4.43 -12.29
CA LEU A 38 -7.30 5.39 -12.23
C LEU A 38 -6.58 5.56 -13.57
N ASN A 39 -6.71 4.62 -14.51
CA ASN A 39 -6.07 4.67 -15.84
C ASN A 39 -7.03 5.08 -16.97
N GLU A 40 -8.25 5.50 -16.65
CA GLU A 40 -9.20 5.98 -17.66
C GLU A 40 -8.61 7.19 -18.42
N PRO A 41 -8.66 7.22 -19.77
CA PRO A 41 -7.96 8.23 -20.58
C PRO A 41 -8.29 9.70 -20.24
N GLY A 42 -9.47 9.96 -19.66
CA GLY A 42 -9.89 11.29 -19.23
C GLY A 42 -9.44 11.70 -17.82
N THR A 43 -9.05 10.74 -16.97
CA THR A 43 -8.70 10.99 -15.56
C THR A 43 -7.27 10.60 -15.21
N ALA A 44 -6.59 9.81 -16.05
CA ALA A 44 -5.25 9.29 -15.78
C ALA A 44 -4.21 10.39 -15.53
N ALA A 45 -4.29 11.51 -16.27
CA ALA A 45 -3.38 12.63 -16.09
C ALA A 45 -3.60 13.32 -14.72
N GLU A 46 -4.85 13.63 -14.38
CA GLU A 46 -5.22 14.25 -13.10
C GLU A 46 -4.91 13.33 -11.92
N ALA A 47 -5.27 12.06 -12.02
CA ALA A 47 -4.95 11.04 -11.03
C ALA A 47 -3.43 10.93 -10.82
N GLY A 48 -2.65 10.98 -11.91
CA GLY A 48 -1.19 11.01 -11.86
C GLY A 48 -0.65 12.22 -11.10
N GLU A 49 -1.18 13.42 -11.34
CA GLU A 49 -0.78 14.63 -10.61
C GLU A 49 -1.15 14.58 -9.13
N ILE A 50 -2.35 14.09 -8.79
CA ILE A 50 -2.76 13.90 -7.40
C ILE A 50 -1.82 12.91 -6.70
N ILE A 51 -1.55 11.77 -7.32
CA ILE A 51 -0.62 10.77 -6.74
C ILE A 51 0.78 11.36 -6.57
N ARG A 52 1.29 12.12 -7.53
CA ARG A 52 2.60 12.79 -7.43
C ARG A 52 2.62 13.84 -6.33
N SER A 53 1.53 14.55 -6.09
CA SER A 53 1.45 15.55 -5.02
C SER A 53 1.54 14.93 -3.61
N LEU A 54 1.25 13.63 -3.48
CA LEU A 54 1.40 12.87 -2.24
C LEU A 54 2.82 12.30 -2.03
N ILE A 55 3.75 12.54 -2.97
CA ILE A 55 5.13 12.09 -2.91
C ILE A 55 6.03 13.27 -2.54
N ASP A 56 6.76 13.15 -1.43
CA ASP A 56 7.73 14.16 -0.99
C ASP A 56 9.06 14.03 -1.73
N ARG A 57 9.55 12.79 -1.88
CA ARG A 57 10.81 12.50 -2.56
C ARG A 57 10.92 11.05 -3.02
N ILE A 58 11.74 10.86 -4.05
CA ILE A 58 12.14 9.55 -4.55
C ILE A 58 13.65 9.40 -4.36
N VAL A 59 14.07 8.36 -3.65
CA VAL A 59 15.49 8.06 -3.41
C VAL A 59 15.90 6.85 -4.26
N LEU A 60 16.92 7.04 -5.09
CA LEU A 60 17.52 5.96 -5.87
C LEU A 60 18.81 5.48 -5.18
N THR A 61 18.86 4.21 -4.80
CA THR A 61 20.00 3.63 -4.10
C THR A 61 20.59 2.49 -4.94
N PRO A 62 21.85 2.61 -5.40
CA PRO A 62 22.55 1.49 -6.00
C PRO A 62 22.74 0.36 -4.99
N SER A 63 22.44 -0.87 -5.38
CA SER A 63 22.61 -2.06 -4.53
C SER A 63 22.86 -3.28 -5.39
N GLU A 64 24.01 -3.93 -5.21
CA GLU A 64 24.34 -5.22 -5.86
C GLU A 64 24.12 -5.23 -7.39
N GLY A 65 24.49 -4.14 -8.07
CA GLY A 65 24.29 -4.00 -9.53
C GLY A 65 22.85 -3.70 -9.96
N LEU A 66 21.92 -3.54 -9.02
CA LEU A 66 20.54 -3.10 -9.24
C LEU A 66 20.32 -1.68 -8.72
N LEU A 67 19.36 -0.98 -9.31
CA LEU A 67 18.89 0.32 -8.82
C LEU A 67 17.61 0.12 -8.00
N LYS A 68 17.66 0.44 -6.70
CA LYS A 68 16.49 0.42 -5.82
C LYS A 68 15.84 1.80 -5.80
N ALA A 69 14.52 1.85 -5.82
CA ALA A 69 13.75 3.09 -5.69
C ALA A 69 12.94 3.07 -4.39
N GLY A 70 13.04 4.14 -3.60
CA GLY A 70 12.23 4.37 -2.41
C GLY A 70 11.36 5.60 -2.60
N VAL A 71 10.06 5.46 -2.32
CA VAL A 71 9.09 6.57 -2.31
C VAL A 71 8.85 6.98 -0.86
N PHE A 72 8.86 8.29 -0.60
CA PHE A 72 8.59 8.88 0.71
C PHE A 72 7.48 9.93 0.57
N GLY A 73 6.68 10.11 1.63
CA GLY A 73 5.57 11.07 1.69
C GLY A 73 4.27 10.42 2.18
N ASP A 74 3.17 11.15 2.06
CA ASP A 74 1.84 10.70 2.48
C ASP A 74 1.42 9.42 1.76
N LEU A 75 1.78 9.30 0.47
CA LEU A 75 1.51 8.09 -0.29
C LEU A 75 2.12 6.87 0.38
N ALA A 76 3.40 6.93 0.78
CA ALA A 76 4.08 5.81 1.45
C ALA A 76 3.39 5.41 2.75
N THR A 77 2.84 6.37 3.49
CA THR A 77 2.09 6.12 4.74
C THR A 77 0.73 5.46 4.46
N ILE A 78 -0.01 5.92 3.46
CA ILE A 78 -1.35 5.41 3.12
C ILE A 78 -1.30 3.93 2.71
N VAL A 79 -0.28 3.56 1.95
CA VAL A 79 -0.09 2.18 1.48
C VAL A 79 0.85 1.35 2.37
N ASP A 80 1.20 1.86 3.55
CA ASP A 80 2.09 1.21 4.53
C ASP A 80 3.38 0.67 3.87
N LEU A 81 3.96 1.48 2.96
CA LEU A 81 5.15 1.08 2.24
C LEU A 81 6.36 1.22 3.18
N PRO A 82 7.12 0.13 3.40
CA PRO A 82 8.36 0.24 4.15
C PRO A 82 9.33 1.15 3.39
N PRO A 83 10.04 2.05 4.09
CA PRO A 83 11.05 2.88 3.44
C PRO A 83 12.20 2.00 2.93
N GLY A 84 12.37 1.96 1.60
CA GLY A 84 13.63 1.60 0.95
C GLY A 84 13.94 0.11 0.72
N ASN A 85 13.02 -0.72 0.19
CA ASN A 85 13.39 -2.08 -0.22
C ASN A 85 12.77 -2.61 -1.54
N TRP A 86 12.27 -1.74 -2.42
CA TRP A 86 11.74 -2.17 -3.72
C TRP A 86 12.89 -2.53 -4.65
N THR A 87 13.02 -3.81 -4.99
CA THR A 87 13.95 -4.27 -6.01
C THR A 87 13.26 -4.23 -7.37
N ALA A 88 14.04 -4.11 -8.44
CA ALA A 88 13.57 -4.28 -9.81
C ALA A 88 13.02 -5.69 -10.12
N GLN A 89 12.72 -6.51 -9.11
CA GLN A 89 12.12 -7.85 -9.23
C GLN A 89 10.74 -7.91 -8.56
N SER A 90 10.35 -6.88 -7.81
CA SER A 90 9.09 -6.79 -7.06
C SER A 90 7.86 -6.48 -7.93
N TRP A 91 8.05 -5.94 -9.15
CA TRP A 91 6.95 -5.62 -10.08
C TRP A 91 6.31 -6.86 -10.74
N LYS A 92 6.89 -8.05 -10.56
CA LYS A 92 6.38 -9.30 -11.15
C LYS A 92 5.15 -9.88 -10.44
N ILE A 93 4.66 -9.24 -9.36
CA ILE A 93 3.47 -9.68 -8.61
C ILE A 93 2.19 -8.94 -9.08
N LEU A 94 2.32 -7.93 -9.94
CA LEU A 94 1.18 -7.14 -10.45
C LEU A 94 0.97 -7.20 -11.97
N LEU A 95 1.67 -8.09 -12.69
CA LEU A 95 1.43 -8.39 -14.11
C LEU A 95 1.35 -9.89 -14.34
#